data_AF-A3TJL8-F1
#
_entry.id   AF-A3TJL8-F1
#
_cell.length_a   1.000
_cell.length_b   1.000
_cell.length_c   1.000
_cell.angle_alpha   90.00
_cell.angle_beta   90.00
_cell.angle_gamma   90.00
#
_symmetry.space_group_name_H-M   'P 1'
#
loop_
_entity.id
_entity.type
_entity.pdbx_description
1 polymer ?
#
loop_
_entity_poly.entity_id
_entity_poly.type
_entity_poly.pdbx_seq_one_letter_code
_entity_poly.pdbx_strand_id
1 'polypeptide(L)'
;MKVSRPVADRNPAYAMNSAHHANPAEQRPPAKENDMSEQPTHTPQPGQWQPTNPPAPPVKKKGWVLRHPILAVGIGLISMFGFQAALNGGGDDATTAAPTTTSSPAAAAGATTPAKPAVAPEPKVDPDDVGNEANPVTIVEGKAFDIRKLAYAAGWKVTSSDFGMELKNLKVTNNRDDRDGPFVEIKFMKGSEVLASIDCTSDQILPGQTATLNCFGTEPKPKGYDRITINDTF
;
A
#
# COMPACT_ATOMS: atom_id res chain seq x y z
N MET A 1 -0.90 42.37 -41.94
CA MET A 1 -0.18 42.94 -40.78
C MET A 1 0.88 41.94 -40.33
N LYS A 2 2.16 42.24 -40.61
CA LYS A 2 3.31 41.41 -40.26
C LYS A 2 3.74 41.76 -38.84
N VAL A 3 3.65 40.81 -37.91
CA VAL A 3 4.16 40.99 -36.54
C VAL A 3 5.42 40.13 -36.42
N SER A 4 6.56 40.80 -36.46
CA SER A 4 7.89 40.24 -36.20
C SER A 4 7.99 39.81 -34.74
N ARG A 5 8.49 38.60 -34.50
CA ARG A 5 8.85 38.10 -33.16
C ARG A 5 10.33 38.43 -32.89
N PRO A 6 10.70 38.96 -31.71
CA PRO A 6 12.10 39.02 -31.31
C PRO A 6 12.60 37.66 -30.78
N VAL A 7 13.80 37.31 -31.24
CA VAL A 7 14.65 36.22 -30.77
C VAL A 7 15.68 36.83 -29.82
N ALA A 8 15.68 36.38 -28.57
CA ALA A 8 16.75 36.52 -27.57
C ALA A 8 16.28 35.69 -26.34
N ASP A 9 17.09 34.95 -25.60
CA ASP A 9 18.53 34.96 -25.51
C ASP A 9 19.03 33.60 -25.00
N ARG A 10 20.27 33.27 -25.37
CA ARG A 10 20.98 32.06 -24.93
C ARG A 10 21.51 32.31 -23.53
N ASN A 11 21.27 31.40 -22.59
CA ASN A 11 21.99 31.38 -21.32
C ASN A 11 22.85 30.10 -21.26
N PRO A 12 24.16 30.19 -21.55
CA PRO A 12 25.12 29.14 -21.24
C PRO A 12 25.75 29.38 -19.87
N ALA A 13 26.21 28.30 -19.24
CA ALA A 13 27.14 28.28 -18.09
C ALA A 13 26.54 28.48 -16.69
N TYR A 14 26.22 27.36 -16.05
CA TYR A 14 26.72 27.05 -14.71
C TYR A 14 27.29 25.62 -14.80
N ALA A 15 28.57 25.48 -15.13
CA ALA A 15 29.68 25.47 -14.18
C ALA A 15 29.71 24.16 -13.38
N MET A 16 30.57 23.27 -13.86
CA MET A 16 31.06 22.06 -13.22
C MET A 16 31.43 22.34 -11.76
N ASN A 17 30.96 21.49 -10.84
CA ASN A 17 31.59 21.35 -9.54
C ASN A 17 31.78 19.85 -9.23
N SER A 18 32.70 19.23 -9.96
CA SER A 18 33.30 17.95 -9.58
C SER A 18 34.35 18.22 -8.51
N ALA A 19 33.91 18.28 -7.25
CA ALA A 19 34.80 18.19 -6.11
C ALA A 19 34.87 16.72 -5.66
N HIS A 20 35.93 16.04 -6.11
CA HIS A 20 36.42 14.79 -5.54
C HIS A 20 36.65 14.96 -4.04
N HIS A 21 35.70 14.49 -3.22
CA HIS A 21 35.99 14.16 -1.83
C HIS A 21 36.51 12.72 -1.80
N ALA A 22 37.83 12.61 -1.77
CA ALA A 22 38.51 11.39 -1.38
C ALA A 22 38.04 11.01 0.03
N ASN A 23 37.43 9.82 0.14
CA ASN A 23 37.03 9.24 1.41
C ASN A 23 38.31 8.80 2.16
N PRO A 24 38.60 9.31 3.36
CA PRO A 24 39.75 8.83 4.13
C PRO A 24 39.49 7.39 4.54
N ALA A 25 40.49 6.54 4.26
CA ALA A 25 40.53 5.15 4.68
C ALA A 25 40.37 5.06 6.21
N GLU A 26 39.17 4.73 6.65
CA GLU A 26 38.92 4.40 8.05
C GLU A 26 39.51 3.02 8.33
N GLN A 27 40.55 3.04 9.16
CA GLN A 27 41.27 1.89 9.65
C GLN A 27 40.32 0.94 10.38
N ARG A 28 40.02 -0.19 9.74
CA ARG A 28 39.35 -1.32 10.39
C ARG A 28 40.30 -1.89 11.46
N PRO A 29 39.89 -1.98 12.74
CA PRO A 29 40.68 -2.69 13.73
C PRO A 29 40.77 -4.18 13.39
N PRO A 30 41.87 -4.87 13.75
CA PRO A 30 42.01 -6.30 13.50
C PRO A 30 40.92 -7.07 14.26
N ALA A 31 40.16 -7.86 13.51
CA ALA A 31 39.22 -8.81 14.08
C ALA A 31 39.98 -9.77 15.00
N LYS A 32 39.54 -9.86 16.26
CA LYS A 32 39.98 -10.91 17.16
C LYS A 32 39.48 -12.24 16.61
N GLU A 33 40.45 -13.08 16.27
CA GLU A 33 40.35 -14.49 15.92
C GLU A 33 39.75 -15.24 17.12
N ASN A 34 38.43 -15.40 17.12
CA ASN A 34 37.79 -16.41 17.95
C ASN A 34 37.90 -17.73 17.20
N ASP A 35 38.91 -18.49 17.62
CA ASP A 35 39.06 -19.93 17.50
C ASP A 35 37.69 -20.62 17.70
N MET A 36 37.05 -21.01 16.60
CA MET A 36 35.88 -21.87 16.61
C MET A 36 36.28 -23.18 15.97
N SER A 37 36.50 -24.14 16.86
CA SER A 37 37.03 -25.46 16.62
C SER A 37 36.20 -26.24 15.59
N GLU A 38 36.93 -26.76 14.60
CA GLU A 38 36.72 -28.00 13.83
C GLU A 38 35.27 -28.51 13.68
N GLN A 39 34.67 -28.17 12.52
CA GLN A 39 33.52 -28.91 12.00
C GLN A 39 34.01 -29.87 10.88
N PRO A 40 33.69 -31.17 10.94
CA PRO A 40 34.26 -32.16 10.03
C PRO A 40 33.85 -31.93 8.57
N THR A 41 34.85 -31.93 7.69
CA THR A 41 34.72 -31.88 6.24
C THR A 41 33.97 -33.11 5.71
N HIS A 42 32.72 -32.93 5.31
CA HIS A 42 32.02 -33.88 4.45
C HIS A 42 32.35 -33.60 2.97
N THR A 43 33.09 -34.52 2.36
CA THR A 43 33.33 -34.57 0.91
C THR A 43 32.03 -34.86 0.14
N PRO A 44 31.67 -34.06 -0.89
CA PRO A 44 30.51 -34.36 -1.73
C PRO A 44 30.83 -35.48 -2.74
N GLN A 45 29.99 -36.52 -2.77
CA GLN A 45 30.01 -37.51 -3.84
C GLN A 45 29.44 -36.92 -5.14
N PRO A 46 30.11 -37.11 -6.30
CA PRO A 46 29.54 -36.80 -7.60
C PRO A 46 28.64 -37.97 -8.04
N GLY A 47 27.35 -37.86 -7.77
CA GLY A 47 26.36 -38.87 -8.13
C GLY A 47 25.00 -38.25 -8.43
N GLN A 48 24.67 -38.19 -9.73
CA GLN A 48 23.35 -38.11 -10.36
C GLN A 48 22.17 -37.61 -9.51
N TRP A 49 21.71 -36.40 -9.80
CA TRP A 49 20.35 -35.97 -9.44
C TRP A 49 19.45 -35.93 -10.67
N GLN A 50 18.50 -36.87 -10.73
CA GLN A 50 17.29 -36.79 -11.55
C GLN A 50 16.13 -36.34 -10.65
N PRO A 51 15.40 -35.25 -10.98
CA PRO A 51 14.17 -34.91 -10.28
C PRO A 51 12.99 -35.65 -10.93
N THR A 52 12.79 -36.92 -10.58
CA THR A 52 11.47 -37.55 -10.72
C THR A 52 10.69 -37.27 -9.46
N ASN A 53 9.93 -36.17 -9.46
CA ASN A 53 8.99 -35.84 -8.41
C ASN A 53 7.66 -36.54 -8.74
N PRO A 54 7.27 -37.64 -8.09
CA PRO A 54 5.94 -38.22 -8.30
C PRO A 54 4.87 -37.27 -7.74
N PRO A 55 3.66 -37.25 -8.31
CA PRO A 55 2.56 -36.44 -7.80
C PRO A 55 2.23 -36.84 -6.35
N ALA A 56 2.34 -35.89 -5.44
CA ALA A 56 2.01 -36.11 -4.04
C ALA A 56 0.52 -36.49 -3.91
N PRO A 57 0.17 -37.57 -3.18
CA PRO A 57 -1.23 -37.93 -2.95
C PRO A 57 -1.94 -36.85 -2.13
N PRO A 58 -3.26 -36.66 -2.32
CA PRO A 58 -4.02 -35.63 -1.61
C PRO A 58 -3.99 -35.89 -0.10
N VAL A 59 -3.30 -35.01 0.64
CA VAL A 59 -3.34 -35.01 2.10
C VAL A 59 -4.73 -34.60 2.56
N LYS A 60 -5.51 -35.57 3.07
CA LYS A 60 -6.77 -35.29 3.75
C LYS A 60 -6.47 -34.37 4.94
N LYS A 61 -6.93 -33.12 4.88
CA LYS A 61 -6.82 -32.16 5.99
C LYS A 61 -7.56 -32.73 7.20
N LYS A 62 -6.82 -33.27 8.16
CA LYS A 62 -7.33 -33.75 9.43
C LYS A 62 -7.73 -32.52 10.25
N GLY A 63 -9.01 -32.41 10.58
CA GLY A 63 -9.62 -31.23 11.19
C GLY A 63 -8.84 -30.73 12.41
N TRP A 64 -8.43 -29.46 12.35
CA TRP A 64 -7.69 -28.73 13.39
C TRP A 64 -8.43 -28.67 14.73
N VAL A 65 -9.75 -28.85 14.72
CA VAL A 65 -10.64 -28.76 15.88
C VAL A 65 -10.41 -29.88 16.92
N LEU A 66 -9.69 -30.96 16.57
CA LEU A 66 -9.45 -32.06 17.51
C LEU A 66 -8.26 -31.85 18.47
N ARG A 67 -7.53 -30.73 18.38
CA ARG A 67 -6.33 -30.50 19.20
C ARG A 67 -6.55 -29.69 20.47
N HIS A 68 -7.69 -29.04 20.64
CA HIS A 68 -7.95 -28.17 21.80
C HIS A 68 -9.33 -28.44 22.44
N PRO A 69 -9.51 -29.52 23.21
CA PRO A 69 -10.78 -29.80 23.90
C PRO A 69 -11.16 -28.72 24.93
N ILE A 70 -10.18 -27.95 25.43
CA ILE A 70 -10.40 -26.88 26.42
C ILE A 70 -11.10 -25.65 25.81
N LEU A 71 -10.89 -25.34 24.52
CA LEU A 71 -11.55 -24.23 23.83
C LEU A 71 -13.01 -24.52 23.45
N ALA A 72 -13.36 -25.80 23.25
CA ALA A 72 -14.73 -26.20 22.90
C ALA A 72 -15.71 -26.10 24.10
N VAL A 73 -15.23 -26.30 25.33
CA VAL A 73 -16.07 -26.22 26.55
C VAL A 73 -16.38 -24.75 26.94
N GLY A 74 -15.46 -23.82 26.69
CA GLY A 74 -15.65 -22.40 26.99
C GLY A 74 -16.69 -21.70 26.12
N ILE A 75 -16.78 -22.06 24.83
CA ILE A 75 -17.74 -21.43 23.89
C ILE A 75 -19.17 -21.95 24.11
N GLY A 76 -19.34 -23.21 24.53
CA GLY A 76 -20.67 -23.77 24.81
C GLY A 76 -21.38 -23.16 26.04
N LEU A 77 -20.62 -22.68 27.04
CA LEU A 77 -21.17 -22.14 28.28
C LEU A 77 -21.62 -20.68 28.17
N ILE A 78 -21.09 -19.91 27.22
CA ILE A 78 -21.47 -18.50 27.00
C ILE A 78 -22.78 -18.38 26.18
N SER A 79 -23.12 -19.39 25.38
CA SER A 79 -24.37 -19.41 24.61
C SER A 79 -25.64 -19.67 25.42
N MET A 80 -25.55 -20.14 26.68
CA MET A 80 -26.75 -20.49 27.47
C MET A 80 -27.26 -19.40 28.44
N PHE A 81 -26.54 -18.28 28.60
CA PHE A 81 -26.92 -17.21 29.55
C PHE A 81 -27.02 -15.80 28.94
N GLY A 82 -26.87 -15.63 27.64
CA GLY A 82 -26.71 -14.31 27.00
C GLY A 82 -27.91 -13.75 26.22
N PHE A 83 -29.13 -14.26 26.38
CA PHE A 83 -30.31 -13.76 25.62
C PHE A 83 -31.54 -13.59 26.53
N GLN A 84 -31.52 -12.58 27.41
CA GLN A 84 -32.75 -12.16 28.11
C GLN A 84 -32.88 -10.65 28.42
N ALA A 85 -32.20 -9.74 27.70
CA ALA A 85 -32.45 -8.32 27.91
C ALA A 85 -32.42 -7.51 26.61
N ALA A 86 -33.61 -7.24 26.07
CA ALA A 86 -34.05 -5.94 25.52
C ALA A 86 -35.20 -6.14 24.50
N LEU A 87 -36.32 -6.67 24.96
CA LEU A 87 -37.64 -6.41 24.38
C LEU A 87 -38.39 -5.59 25.42
N ASN A 88 -38.35 -4.26 25.31
CA ASN A 88 -39.35 -3.39 25.93
C ASN A 88 -39.29 -1.95 25.39
N GLY A 89 -40.45 -1.45 24.97
CA GLY A 89 -40.82 -0.03 24.82
C GLY A 89 -40.53 0.56 23.44
N GLY A 90 -41.50 0.83 22.55
CA GLY A 90 -42.94 1.01 22.73
C GLY A 90 -43.24 2.40 23.30
N GLY A 91 -43.51 3.38 22.43
CA GLY A 91 -43.89 4.74 22.80
C GLY A 91 -44.16 5.61 21.57
N ASP A 92 -45.42 5.63 21.16
CA ASP A 92 -45.99 6.53 20.15
C ASP A 92 -46.03 7.97 20.68
N ASP A 93 -45.59 8.95 19.89
CA ASP A 93 -46.07 10.32 20.00
C ASP A 93 -46.26 10.90 18.60
N ALA A 94 -47.53 10.95 18.20
CA ALA A 94 -48.01 11.77 17.11
C ALA A 94 -47.95 13.24 17.52
N THR A 95 -47.27 14.09 16.76
CA THR A 95 -47.59 15.51 16.69
C THR A 95 -47.44 16.00 15.26
N THR A 96 -48.62 16.14 14.65
CA THR A 96 -48.94 16.89 13.44
C THR A 96 -48.62 18.37 13.63
N ALA A 97 -47.86 18.97 12.71
CA ALA A 97 -48.11 20.31 12.15
C ALA A 97 -47.13 20.63 10.99
N ALA A 98 -47.61 20.44 9.76
CA ALA A 98 -47.40 21.41 8.67
C ALA A 98 -48.55 22.44 8.76
N PRO A 99 -48.51 23.67 8.18
CA PRO A 99 -47.78 24.10 6.97
C PRO A 99 -47.01 25.44 7.19
N THR A 100 -46.20 26.00 6.30
CA THR A 100 -46.65 26.74 5.10
C THR A 100 -45.41 27.31 4.38
N THR A 101 -45.50 27.28 3.07
CA THR A 101 -44.71 27.97 2.06
C THR A 101 -44.39 29.43 2.36
N THR A 102 -43.15 29.85 2.09
CA THR A 102 -42.86 31.21 1.60
C THR A 102 -41.78 31.13 0.54
N SER A 103 -42.23 31.26 -0.71
CA SER A 103 -41.42 31.53 -1.88
C SER A 103 -40.77 32.91 -1.73
N SER A 104 -39.45 33.00 -1.93
CA SER A 104 -38.75 34.28 -2.14
C SER A 104 -38.26 34.33 -3.59
N PRO A 105 -38.61 35.38 -4.35
CA PRO A 105 -38.27 35.47 -5.77
C PRO A 105 -36.86 36.04 -5.99
N ALA A 106 -36.19 35.44 -6.96
CA ALA A 106 -35.30 36.06 -7.94
C ALA A 106 -34.42 37.25 -7.49
N ALA A 107 -33.14 36.95 -7.25
CA ALA A 107 -32.06 37.85 -7.65
C ALA A 107 -31.12 37.08 -8.58
N ALA A 108 -31.40 37.20 -9.88
CA ALA A 108 -30.45 36.87 -10.93
C ALA A 108 -29.27 37.87 -10.83
N ALA A 109 -28.15 37.42 -10.28
CA ALA A 109 -26.89 38.13 -10.35
C ALA A 109 -25.79 37.11 -10.62
N GLY A 110 -25.39 37.05 -11.89
CA GLY A 110 -24.09 36.60 -12.37
C GLY A 110 -23.57 35.29 -11.79
N ALA A 111 -23.96 34.17 -12.41
CA ALA A 111 -23.14 32.97 -12.39
C ALA A 111 -21.83 33.27 -13.13
N THR A 112 -20.89 33.96 -12.47
CA THR A 112 -19.48 33.88 -12.80
C THR A 112 -19.09 32.44 -12.52
N THR A 113 -19.10 31.61 -13.56
CA THR A 113 -18.41 30.33 -13.57
C THR A 113 -17.04 30.59 -12.94
N PRO A 114 -16.71 30.01 -11.78
CA PRO A 114 -15.38 30.14 -11.22
C PRO A 114 -14.44 29.70 -12.32
N ALA A 115 -13.64 30.63 -12.82
CA ALA A 115 -12.68 30.33 -13.86
C ALA A 115 -11.86 29.15 -13.34
N LYS A 116 -12.01 27.99 -13.98
CA LYS A 116 -11.25 26.77 -13.68
C LYS A 116 -9.81 27.24 -13.45
N PRO A 117 -9.27 27.15 -12.23
CA PRO A 117 -7.94 27.64 -11.93
C PRO A 117 -7.03 27.11 -13.03
N ALA A 118 -6.34 28.02 -13.72
CA ALA A 118 -5.39 27.65 -14.74
C ALA A 118 -4.37 26.74 -14.04
N VAL A 119 -4.51 25.44 -14.26
CA VAL A 119 -3.67 24.41 -13.67
C VAL A 119 -2.27 24.76 -14.14
N ALA A 120 -1.43 25.23 -13.21
CA ALA A 120 -0.02 25.43 -13.48
C ALA A 120 0.51 24.14 -14.09
N PRO A 121 1.35 24.21 -15.15
CA PRO A 121 1.88 23.01 -15.78
C PRO A 121 2.52 22.14 -14.71
N GLU A 122 1.99 20.92 -14.55
CA GLU A 122 2.51 19.98 -13.57
C GLU A 122 4.00 19.75 -13.89
N PRO A 123 4.88 19.82 -12.86
CA PRO A 123 6.29 19.53 -13.07
C PRO A 123 6.41 18.13 -13.69
N LYS A 124 7.23 18.01 -14.74
CA LYS A 124 7.52 16.72 -15.36
C LYS A 124 8.33 15.90 -14.36
N VAL A 125 7.67 14.99 -13.65
CA VAL A 125 8.32 13.98 -12.81
C VAL A 125 8.95 12.94 -13.72
N ASP A 126 10.18 12.54 -13.43
CA ASP A 126 10.83 11.43 -14.14
C ASP A 126 9.98 10.16 -13.96
N PRO A 127 9.68 9.39 -15.02
CA PRO A 127 8.96 8.12 -14.88
C PRO A 127 9.54 7.16 -13.84
N ASP A 128 10.85 7.20 -13.60
CA ASP A 128 11.53 6.36 -12.60
C ASP A 128 11.36 6.90 -11.16
N ASP A 129 11.01 8.18 -11.00
CA ASP A 129 10.71 8.82 -9.71
C ASP A 129 9.23 8.68 -9.30
N VAL A 130 8.34 8.28 -10.21
CA VAL A 130 6.91 8.15 -9.92
C VAL A 130 6.69 7.07 -8.86
N GLY A 131 6.06 7.45 -7.75
CA GLY A 131 5.77 6.57 -6.63
C GLY A 131 6.94 6.36 -5.68
N ASN A 132 7.99 7.18 -5.74
CA ASN A 132 8.94 7.30 -4.63
C ASN A 132 8.36 8.16 -3.47
N GLU A 133 9.10 8.33 -2.38
CA GLU A 133 8.68 9.11 -1.21
C GLU A 133 8.36 10.58 -1.54
N ALA A 134 9.09 11.18 -2.47
CA ALA A 134 8.89 12.57 -2.88
C ALA A 134 7.71 12.75 -3.85
N ASN A 135 7.34 11.70 -4.58
CA ASN A 135 6.31 11.72 -5.63
C ASN A 135 5.29 10.58 -5.42
N PRO A 136 4.52 10.57 -4.31
CA PRO A 136 3.57 9.52 -4.03
C PRO A 136 2.45 9.48 -5.08
N VAL A 137 2.02 8.29 -5.47
CA VAL A 137 0.94 8.12 -6.45
C VAL A 137 -0.41 8.07 -5.73
N THR A 138 -1.39 8.82 -6.22
CA THR A 138 -2.77 8.70 -5.74
C THR A 138 -3.43 7.48 -6.39
N ILE A 139 -3.96 6.57 -5.57
CA ILE A 139 -4.61 5.34 -6.02
C ILE A 139 -6.08 5.30 -5.61
N VAL A 140 -6.85 4.46 -6.31
CA VAL A 140 -8.28 4.27 -6.08
C VAL A 140 -8.51 2.81 -5.71
N GLU A 141 -9.21 2.56 -4.60
CA GLU A 141 -9.50 1.22 -4.11
C GLU A 141 -10.09 0.32 -5.21
N GLY A 142 -9.47 -0.86 -5.40
CA GLY A 142 -9.87 -1.85 -6.39
C GLY A 142 -9.47 -1.57 -7.84
N LYS A 143 -8.81 -0.44 -8.14
CA LYS A 143 -8.29 -0.13 -9.49
C LYS A 143 -6.84 -0.60 -9.65
N ALA A 144 -6.49 -0.97 -10.88
CA ALA A 144 -5.10 -1.24 -11.24
C ALA A 144 -4.31 0.08 -11.28
N PHE A 145 -3.02 0.01 -11.02
CA PHE A 145 -2.09 1.14 -11.09
C PHE A 145 -0.66 0.61 -11.31
N ASP A 146 0.27 1.48 -11.70
CA ASP A 146 1.66 1.13 -11.98
C ASP A 146 2.60 2.07 -11.22
N ILE A 147 3.68 1.52 -10.66
CA ILE A 147 4.73 2.27 -9.97
C ILE A 147 6.07 1.70 -10.41
N ARG A 148 6.90 2.51 -11.06
CA ARG A 148 8.29 2.12 -11.42
C ARG A 148 8.39 0.72 -12.05
N LYS A 149 7.60 0.47 -13.10
CA LYS A 149 7.51 -0.82 -13.82
C LYS A 149 7.00 -2.00 -12.97
N LEU A 150 6.41 -1.77 -11.81
CA LEU A 150 5.63 -2.76 -11.06
C LEU A 150 4.14 -2.51 -11.34
N ALA A 151 3.46 -3.51 -11.91
CA ALA A 151 2.05 -3.41 -12.26
C ALA A 151 1.17 -4.04 -11.17
N TYR A 152 0.30 -3.25 -10.56
CA TYR A 152 -0.60 -3.69 -9.50
C TYR A 152 -1.96 -4.01 -10.08
N ALA A 153 -2.42 -5.24 -9.89
CA ALA A 153 -3.67 -5.73 -10.45
C ALA A 153 -4.89 -5.10 -9.77
N ALA A 154 -5.98 -4.93 -10.52
CA ALA A 154 -7.28 -4.51 -9.99
C ALA A 154 -7.88 -5.57 -9.04
N GLY A 155 -8.91 -5.17 -8.28
CA GLY A 155 -9.69 -6.08 -7.42
C GLY A 155 -9.19 -6.21 -5.98
N TRP A 156 -8.16 -5.46 -5.59
CA TRP A 156 -7.73 -5.34 -4.21
C TRP A 156 -8.74 -4.56 -3.36
N LYS A 157 -8.78 -4.81 -2.05
CA LYS A 157 -9.72 -4.16 -1.12
C LYS A 157 -9.08 -3.92 0.24
N VAL A 158 -9.44 -2.81 0.86
CA VAL A 158 -9.05 -2.47 2.23
C VAL A 158 -10.14 -2.94 3.18
N THR A 159 -9.80 -3.92 4.00
CA THR A 159 -10.66 -4.48 5.04
C THR A 159 -10.18 -4.06 6.43
N SER A 160 -11.11 -4.03 7.39
CA SER A 160 -10.79 -3.83 8.81
C SER A 160 -10.91 -5.17 9.53
N SER A 161 -10.02 -5.40 10.49
CA SER A 161 -10.01 -6.53 11.40
C SER A 161 -9.87 -6.02 12.84
N ASP A 162 -9.97 -6.92 13.82
CA ASP A 162 -9.75 -6.59 15.23
C ASP A 162 -8.29 -6.14 15.51
N PHE A 163 -7.36 -6.41 14.59
CA PHE A 163 -5.95 -6.07 14.70
C PHE A 163 -5.53 -4.85 13.86
N GLY A 164 -6.49 -4.15 13.25
CA GLY A 164 -6.24 -2.99 12.39
C GLY A 164 -6.69 -3.22 10.94
N MET A 165 -6.02 -2.58 9.99
CA MET A 165 -6.33 -2.69 8.57
C MET A 165 -5.57 -3.82 7.89
N GLU A 166 -6.25 -4.48 6.95
CA GLU A 166 -5.67 -5.51 6.09
C GLU A 166 -6.06 -5.21 4.64
N LEU A 167 -5.09 -5.31 3.72
CA LEU A 167 -5.34 -5.09 2.30
C LEU A 167 -5.28 -6.42 1.56
N LYS A 168 -6.43 -6.84 1.03
CA LYS A 168 -6.61 -8.18 0.43
C LYS A 168 -6.47 -8.13 -1.09
N ASN A 169 -5.93 -9.21 -1.64
CA ASN A 169 -5.81 -9.45 -3.08
C ASN A 169 -4.99 -8.41 -3.85
N LEU A 170 -4.07 -7.69 -3.19
CA LEU A 170 -3.12 -6.84 -3.91
C LEU A 170 -2.03 -7.69 -4.53
N LYS A 171 -2.11 -7.83 -5.85
CA LYS A 171 -1.14 -8.57 -6.64
C LYS A 171 -0.28 -7.59 -7.41
N VAL A 172 1.00 -7.89 -7.51
CA VAL A 172 1.98 -7.08 -8.23
C VAL A 172 2.73 -7.96 -9.22
N THR A 173 2.88 -7.48 -10.45
CA THR A 173 3.68 -8.10 -11.50
C THR A 173 4.97 -7.30 -11.68
N ASN A 174 6.11 -7.96 -11.60
CA ASN A 174 7.40 -7.31 -11.84
C ASN A 174 7.66 -7.21 -13.36
N ASN A 175 7.57 -6.01 -13.93
CA ASN A 175 7.92 -5.76 -15.34
C ASN A 175 9.33 -5.15 -15.50
N ARG A 176 10.17 -5.20 -14.46
CA ARG A 176 11.59 -4.87 -14.56
C ARG A 176 12.35 -6.03 -15.21
N ASP A 177 13.57 -5.77 -15.63
CA ASP A 177 14.48 -6.72 -16.27
C ASP A 177 15.27 -7.58 -15.26
N ASP A 178 15.23 -7.21 -13.97
CA ASP A 178 15.85 -7.89 -12.85
C ASP A 178 14.85 -8.37 -11.80
N ARG A 179 15.35 -9.14 -10.82
CA ARG A 179 14.56 -9.71 -9.73
C ARG A 179 14.36 -8.66 -8.64
N ASP A 180 13.11 -8.38 -8.28
CA ASP A 180 12.79 -7.33 -7.31
C ASP A 180 11.49 -7.59 -6.54
N GLY A 181 11.35 -7.04 -5.34
CA GLY A 181 10.15 -7.14 -4.52
C GLY A 181 9.80 -5.77 -3.92
N PRO A 182 8.57 -5.25 -4.12
CA PRO A 182 8.20 -3.96 -3.57
C PRO A 182 8.14 -3.95 -2.04
N PHE A 183 8.53 -2.81 -1.46
CA PHE A 183 8.16 -2.41 -0.11
C PHE A 183 7.42 -1.09 -0.23
N VAL A 184 6.10 -1.17 -0.19
CA VAL A 184 5.23 -0.01 -0.40
C VAL A 184 4.46 0.33 0.86
N GLU A 185 4.35 1.62 1.13
CA GLU A 185 3.53 2.19 2.18
C GLU A 185 2.30 2.85 1.55
N ILE A 186 1.12 2.46 2.01
CA ILE A 186 -0.16 3.01 1.55
C ILE A 186 -0.72 3.91 2.66
N LYS A 187 -0.97 5.18 2.34
CA LYS A 187 -1.41 6.21 3.29
C LYS A 187 -2.83 6.68 2.98
N PHE A 188 -3.66 6.78 4.01
CA PHE A 188 -4.98 7.41 3.95
C PHE A 188 -4.83 8.88 4.33
N MET A 189 -5.03 9.78 3.37
CA MET A 189 -4.73 11.21 3.51
C MET A 189 -5.99 12.05 3.68
N LYS A 190 -5.91 13.09 4.52
CA LYS A 190 -6.90 14.19 4.57
C LYS A 190 -6.18 15.52 4.46
N GLY A 191 -6.34 16.21 3.33
CA GLY A 191 -5.49 17.36 3.00
C GLY A 191 -4.00 16.98 2.95
N SER A 192 -3.21 17.45 3.94
CA SER A 192 -1.78 17.14 4.13
C SER A 192 -1.51 16.21 5.33
N GLU A 193 -2.55 15.77 6.03
CA GLU A 193 -2.45 14.90 7.21
C GLU A 193 -2.55 13.42 6.80
N VAL A 194 -1.68 12.58 7.37
CA VAL A 194 -1.75 11.11 7.27
C VAL A 194 -2.66 10.63 8.40
N LEU A 195 -3.81 10.05 8.06
CA LEU A 195 -4.76 9.53 9.04
C LEU A 195 -4.49 8.09 9.46
N ALA A 196 -3.93 7.30 8.53
CA ALA A 196 -3.47 5.95 8.79
C ALA A 196 -2.53 5.44 7.68
N SER A 197 -1.74 4.40 7.96
CA SER A 197 -0.89 3.71 6.99
C SER A 197 -1.05 2.18 6.98
N ILE A 198 -0.70 1.56 5.85
CA ILE A 198 -0.60 0.11 5.66
C ILE A 198 0.74 -0.16 4.97
N ASP A 199 1.57 -1.00 5.58
CA ASP A 199 2.82 -1.45 4.98
C ASP A 199 2.57 -2.75 4.23
N CYS A 200 3.06 -2.82 2.99
CA CYS A 200 2.92 -3.96 2.11
C CYS A 200 4.28 -4.41 1.58
N THR A 201 4.57 -5.71 1.70
CA THR A 201 5.84 -6.29 1.24
C THR A 201 5.62 -7.60 0.49
N SER A 202 6.56 -7.96 -0.38
CA SER A 202 6.71 -9.32 -0.89
C SER A 202 8.15 -9.80 -0.82
N ASP A 203 8.33 -11.10 -1.03
CA ASP A 203 9.62 -11.61 -1.46
C ASP A 203 10.01 -11.05 -2.83
N GLN A 204 11.27 -11.25 -3.21
CA GLN A 204 11.77 -10.92 -4.53
C GLN A 204 11.08 -11.73 -5.65
N ILE A 205 10.56 -11.02 -6.65
CA ILE A 205 9.77 -11.50 -7.79
C ILE A 205 10.63 -11.48 -9.07
N LEU A 206 10.65 -12.58 -9.83
CA LEU A 206 11.38 -12.61 -11.11
C LEU A 206 10.67 -11.76 -12.19
N PRO A 207 11.37 -11.29 -13.23
CA PRO A 207 10.76 -10.62 -14.37
C PRO A 207 9.57 -11.39 -14.94
N GLY A 208 8.45 -10.68 -15.16
CA GLY A 208 7.18 -11.21 -15.66
C GLY A 208 6.36 -12.03 -14.65
N GLN A 209 6.86 -12.28 -13.44
CA GLN A 209 6.11 -13.00 -12.42
C GLN A 209 5.19 -12.08 -11.62
N THR A 210 4.15 -12.68 -11.06
CA THR A 210 3.18 -12.01 -10.20
C THR A 210 3.21 -12.60 -8.80
N ALA A 211 3.29 -11.76 -7.77
CA ALA A 211 3.16 -12.15 -6.38
C ALA A 211 1.97 -11.45 -5.73
N THR A 212 1.48 -12.00 -4.62
CA THR A 212 0.50 -11.31 -3.75
C THR A 212 1.26 -10.66 -2.61
N LEU A 213 0.98 -9.39 -2.34
CA LEU A 213 1.61 -8.65 -1.24
C LEU A 213 1.01 -9.05 0.09
N ASN A 214 1.87 -9.11 1.12
CA ASN A 214 1.45 -9.20 2.50
C ASN A 214 1.34 -7.78 3.05
N CYS A 215 0.13 -7.37 3.44
CA CYS A 215 -0.18 -6.00 3.81
C CYS A 215 -0.79 -5.93 5.20
N PHE A 216 -0.25 -5.06 6.04
CA PHE A 216 -0.71 -4.89 7.42
C PHE A 216 -0.62 -3.44 7.89
N GLY A 217 -1.67 -2.97 8.57
CA GLY A 217 -1.67 -1.71 9.31
C GLY A 217 -2.27 -1.91 10.69
N THR A 218 -1.64 -1.36 11.72
CA THR A 218 -2.09 -1.51 13.13
C THR A 218 -3.24 -0.55 13.48
N GLU A 219 -3.49 0.44 12.64
CA GLU A 219 -4.46 1.49 12.87
C GLU A 219 -5.86 1.08 12.37
N PRO A 220 -6.95 1.58 12.98
CA PRO A 220 -8.29 1.36 12.46
C PRO A 220 -8.48 2.11 11.13
N LYS A 221 -9.31 1.58 10.22
CA LYS A 221 -9.62 2.25 8.95
C LYS A 221 -10.21 3.64 9.22
N PRO A 222 -9.53 4.74 8.82
CA PRO A 222 -9.98 6.08 9.13
C PRO A 222 -11.25 6.41 8.35
N LYS A 223 -12.13 7.20 8.96
CA LYS A 223 -13.28 7.79 8.28
C LYS A 223 -12.91 9.18 7.76
N GLY A 224 -13.43 9.55 6.60
CA GLY A 224 -13.27 10.91 6.06
C GLY A 224 -11.85 11.24 5.59
N TYR A 225 -11.12 10.25 5.07
CA TYR A 225 -9.97 10.52 4.21
C TYR A 225 -10.45 11.00 2.84
N ASP A 226 -9.65 11.84 2.17
CA ASP A 226 -9.98 12.41 0.86
C ASP A 226 -9.34 11.60 -0.28
N ARG A 227 -8.15 11.03 -0.03
CA ARG A 227 -7.41 10.23 -1.02
C ARG A 227 -6.56 9.15 -0.37
N ILE A 228 -6.21 8.14 -1.15
CA ILE A 228 -5.25 7.10 -0.79
C ILE A 228 -4.00 7.33 -1.63
N THR A 229 -2.84 7.38 -1.00
CA THR A 229 -1.56 7.48 -1.70
C THR A 229 -0.70 6.26 -1.44
N ILE A 230 0.22 5.97 -2.35
CA ILE A 230 1.18 4.89 -2.22
C ILE A 230 2.57 5.40 -2.60
N ASN A 231 3.57 4.98 -1.84
CA ASN A 231 4.97 5.20 -2.16
C ASN A 231 5.76 3.90 -1.94
N ASP A 232 6.70 3.64 -2.83
CA ASP A 232 7.75 2.64 -2.70
C ASP A 232 8.91 3.27 -1.93
N THR A 233 9.43 2.55 -0.94
CA THR A 233 10.40 3.09 0.04
C THR A 233 11.86 2.83 -0.33
N PHE A 234 12.11 2.11 -1.44
CA PHE A 234 13.45 1.81 -1.95
C PHE A 234 13.71 2.46 -3.30
#